data_AF-A0A2D4NJS9-F1
#
_entry.id   AF-A0A2D4NJS9-F1
#
_cell.length_a   1.000
_cell.length_b   1.000
_cell.length_c   1.000
_cell.angle_alpha   90.00
_cell.angle_beta   90.00
_cell.angle_gamma   90.00
#
_symmetry.space_group_name_H-M   'P 1'
#
loop_
_entity.id
_entity.type
_entity.pdbx_description
1 polymer ?
#
loop_
_entity_poly.entity_id
_entity_poly.type
_entity_poly.pdbx_seq_one_letter_code
_entity_poly.pdbx_strand_id
1 'polypeptide(L)'
;IMPANLPLGEDATDFQFNFLKSGGLPLVLSMLTRNNFLPNADMETRRGAYLNALKIAKLLLTAIGYGHVRAVAEACQPVVEGTSPMSPINQATHDQAVVLQTALQNIPNPTSEC
;
A
#
# COMPACT_ATOMS: atom_id res chain seq x y z
N ILE A 1 2.40 22.05 -7.31
CA ILE A 1 1.79 21.56 -8.57
C ILE A 1 1.06 20.28 -8.22
N MET A 2 -0.27 20.22 -8.39
CA MET A 2 -1.05 19.01 -8.15
C MET A 2 -1.25 18.31 -9.50
N PRO A 3 -0.84 17.04 -9.67
CA PRO A 3 -0.97 16.32 -10.93
C PRO A 3 -2.41 15.84 -11.09
N ALA A 4 -3.32 16.73 -11.49
CA ALA A 4 -4.74 16.42 -11.64
C ALA A 4 -5.16 16.06 -13.07
N ASN A 5 -4.25 16.13 -14.05
CA ASN A 5 -4.61 15.95 -15.46
C ASN A 5 -4.52 14.50 -15.95
N LEU A 6 -3.77 13.62 -15.27
CA LEU A 6 -3.65 12.21 -15.65
C LEU A 6 -3.20 11.33 -14.46
N PRO A 7 -4.12 10.83 -13.61
CA PRO A 7 -3.76 10.10 -12.39
C PRO A 7 -3.08 8.74 -12.66
N LEU A 8 -3.20 8.23 -13.89
CA LEU A 8 -2.54 7.01 -14.38
C LEU A 8 -1.39 7.31 -15.36
N GLY A 9 -0.97 8.57 -15.48
CA GLY A 9 0.16 8.96 -16.31
C GLY A 9 1.50 8.51 -15.73
N GLU A 10 2.55 8.53 -16.54
CA GLU A 10 3.91 8.18 -16.10
C GLU A 10 4.38 9.11 -14.98
N ASP A 11 4.15 10.42 -15.10
CA ASP A 11 4.49 11.39 -14.05
C ASP A 11 3.81 11.09 -12.70
N ALA A 12 2.55 10.66 -12.74
CA ALA A 12 1.79 10.30 -11.53
C ALA A 12 2.31 8.99 -10.92
N THR A 13 2.70 8.04 -11.77
CA THR A 13 3.28 6.76 -11.36
C THR A 13 4.64 6.97 -10.71
N ASP A 14 5.50 7.79 -11.33
CA ASP A 14 6.81 8.15 -10.79
C ASP A 14 6.69 8.86 -9.44
N PHE A 15 5.73 9.78 -9.31
CA PHE A 15 5.45 10.40 -8.01
C PHE A 15 5.03 9.36 -6.96
N GLN A 16 4.07 8.47 -7.28
CA GLN A 16 3.59 7.45 -6.35
C GLN A 16 4.72 6.50 -5.91
N PHE A 17 5.56 6.07 -6.86
CA PHE A 17 6.72 5.23 -6.58
C PHE A 17 7.73 5.94 -5.68
N ASN A 18 8.10 7.18 -6.00
CA ASN A 18 9.03 7.97 -5.20
C ASN A 18 8.46 8.30 -3.81
N PHE A 19 7.14 8.50 -3.70
CA PHE A 19 6.46 8.69 -2.43
C PHE A 19 6.58 7.45 -1.53
N LEU A 20 6.38 6.24 -2.07
CA LEU A 20 6.63 5.01 -1.31
C LEU A 20 8.10 4.89 -0.91
N LYS A 21 9.02 5.07 -1.86
CA LYS A 21 10.47 4.93 -1.64
C LYS A 21 11.02 5.91 -0.60
N SER A 22 10.42 7.10 -0.50
CA SER A 22 10.81 8.14 0.46
C SER A 22 10.22 7.97 1.86
N GLY A 23 9.46 6.90 2.13
CA GLY A 23 8.87 6.65 3.44
C GLY A 23 7.44 7.20 3.61
N GLY A 24 6.71 7.38 2.51
CA GLY A 24 5.32 7.84 2.53
C GLY A 24 4.38 6.96 3.35
N LEU A 25 4.55 5.63 3.34
CA LEU A 25 3.74 4.72 4.16
C LEU A 25 3.98 4.94 5.68
N PRO A 26 5.22 4.85 6.21
CA PRO A 26 5.49 5.18 7.61
C PRO A 26 4.95 6.55 8.03
N LEU A 27 5.06 7.55 7.15
CA LEU A 27 4.52 8.90 7.40
C LEU A 27 3.00 8.85 7.61
N VAL A 28 2.25 8.27 6.67
CA VAL A 28 0.78 8.21 6.75
C VAL A 28 0.31 7.37 7.94
N LEU A 29 0.98 6.24 8.22
CA LEU A 29 0.69 5.44 9.42
C LEU A 29 0.97 6.23 10.71
N SER A 30 2.01 7.06 10.73
CA SER A 30 2.28 7.92 11.88
C SER A 30 1.19 8.99 12.09
N MET A 31 0.58 9.49 11.01
CA MET A 31 -0.56 10.40 11.12
C MET A 31 -1.77 9.72 11.76
N LEU A 32 -1.98 8.43 11.48
CA LEU A 32 -3.11 7.65 12.01
C LEU A 32 -2.89 7.13 13.43
N THR A 33 -1.65 6.82 13.80
CA THR A 33 -1.31 6.15 15.07
C THR A 33 -0.85 7.10 16.17
N ARG A 34 -0.38 8.31 15.82
CA ARG A 34 0.03 9.31 16.81
C ARG A 34 -1.17 10.08 17.33
N ASN A 35 -1.30 10.13 18.66
CA ASN A 35 -2.39 10.83 19.35
C ASN A 35 -2.38 12.37 19.19
N ASN A 36 -1.31 12.93 18.63
CA ASN A 36 -1.10 14.36 18.49
C ASN A 36 -1.00 14.81 17.03
N PHE A 37 -1.57 14.06 16.07
CA PHE A 37 -1.69 14.53 14.70
C PHE A 37 -2.61 15.75 14.64
N LEU A 38 -2.10 16.86 14.09
CA LEU A 38 -2.74 18.18 14.06
C LEU A 38 -3.25 18.62 15.46
N PRO A 39 -2.34 18.82 16.43
CA PRO A 39 -2.73 19.02 17.83
C PRO A 39 -3.44 20.36 18.06
N ASN A 40 -3.22 21.34 17.18
CA ASN A 40 -3.77 22.69 17.26
C ASN A 40 -4.95 22.93 16.31
N ALA A 41 -5.36 21.92 15.53
CA ALA A 41 -6.50 22.05 14.64
C ALA A 41 -7.82 21.85 15.40
N ASP A 42 -8.87 22.53 14.96
CA ASP A 42 -10.22 22.28 15.45
C ASP A 42 -10.68 20.84 15.09
N MET A 43 -11.72 20.37 15.77
CA MET A 43 -12.21 19.00 15.58
C MET A 43 -12.66 18.70 14.14
N GLU A 44 -13.23 19.68 13.44
CA GLU A 44 -13.74 19.48 12.09
C GLU A 44 -12.59 19.30 11.10
N THR A 45 -11.60 20.18 11.15
CA THR A 45 -10.37 20.08 10.35
C THR A 45 -9.61 18.80 10.66
N ARG A 46 -9.43 18.48 11.94
CA ARG A 46 -8.72 17.27 12.37
C ARG A 46 -9.43 16.00 11.88
N ARG A 47 -10.76 15.95 11.99
CA ARG A 47 -11.57 14.84 11.44
C ARG A 47 -11.38 14.70 9.94
N GLY A 48 -11.45 15.80 9.19
CA GLY A 48 -11.21 15.79 7.74
C GLY A 48 -9.83 15.27 7.37
N ALA A 49 -8.79 15.67 8.11
CA ALA A 49 -7.44 15.20 7.90
C ALA A 49 -7.28 13.70 8.15
N TYR A 50 -7.87 13.16 9.24
CA TYR A 50 -7.86 11.71 9.50
C TYR A 50 -8.56 10.92 8.40
N LEU A 51 -9.72 11.40 7.90
CA LEU A 51 -10.42 10.76 6.79
C LEU A 51 -9.56 10.72 5.51
N ASN A 52 -8.84 11.80 5.22
CA ASN A 52 -7.90 11.83 4.09
C ASN A 52 -6.70 10.89 4.32
N ALA A 53 -6.13 10.87 5.53
CA ALA A 53 -5.06 9.95 5.89
C ALA A 53 -5.51 8.48 5.75
N LEU A 54 -6.75 8.15 6.12
CA LEU A 54 -7.34 6.81 5.92
C LEU A 54 -7.48 6.45 4.44
N LYS A 55 -7.91 7.38 3.58
CA LYS A 55 -7.99 7.16 2.13
C LYS A 55 -6.61 6.88 1.53
N ILE A 56 -5.60 7.65 1.92
CA ILE A 56 -4.22 7.45 1.48
C ILE A 56 -3.69 6.11 2.02
N ALA A 57 -3.90 5.81 3.30
CA ALA A 57 -3.48 4.56 3.92
C ALA A 57 -4.10 3.34 3.23
N LYS A 58 -5.39 3.38 2.92
CA LYS A 58 -6.08 2.32 2.17
C LYS A 58 -5.37 2.06 0.84
N LEU A 59 -5.09 3.11 0.07
CA LEU A 59 -4.39 3.00 -1.21
C LEU A 59 -2.99 2.40 -1.04
N LEU A 60 -2.20 2.90 -0.09
CA LEU A 60 -0.83 2.43 0.14
C LEU A 60 -0.78 0.98 0.62
N LEU A 61 -1.60 0.62 1.61
CA LEU A 61 -1.68 -0.74 2.14
C LEU A 61 -2.16 -1.74 1.08
N THR A 62 -3.07 -1.32 0.21
CA THR A 62 -3.53 -2.14 -0.91
C THR A 62 -2.39 -2.37 -1.91
N ALA A 63 -1.70 -1.31 -2.34
CA ALA A 63 -0.57 -1.40 -3.27
C ALA A 63 0.56 -2.29 -2.73
N ILE A 64 0.92 -2.11 -1.46
CA ILE A 64 1.95 -2.92 -0.79
C ILE A 64 1.47 -4.37 -0.63
N GLY A 65 0.19 -4.59 -0.31
CA GLY A 65 -0.38 -5.92 -0.22
C GLY A 65 -0.25 -6.69 -1.53
N TYR A 66 -0.63 -6.07 -2.65
CA TYR A 66 -0.43 -6.66 -3.98
C TYR A 66 1.05 -6.90 -4.31
N GLY A 67 1.93 -5.93 -3.97
CA GLY A 67 3.38 -6.08 -4.13
C GLY A 67 3.95 -7.26 -3.35
N HIS A 68 3.48 -7.47 -2.11
CA HIS A 68 3.90 -8.60 -1.27
C HIS A 68 3.46 -9.94 -1.86
N VAL A 69 2.18 -10.08 -2.22
CA VAL A 69 1.65 -11.32 -2.86
C VAL A 69 2.44 -11.65 -4.13
N ARG A 70 2.73 -10.64 -4.97
CA ARG A 70 3.52 -10.82 -6.19
C ARG A 70 4.95 -11.27 -5.89
N ALA A 71 5.64 -10.61 -4.95
CA ALA A 71 7.00 -10.98 -4.57
C ALA A 71 7.08 -12.42 -4.03
N VAL A 72 6.07 -12.84 -3.26
CA VAL A 72 5.98 -14.22 -2.76
C VAL A 72 5.75 -15.20 -3.90
N ALA A 73 4.84 -14.90 -4.83
CA ALA A 73 4.58 -15.74 -6.00
C ALA A 73 5.82 -15.89 -6.90
N GLU A 74 6.57 -14.79 -7.15
CA GLU A 74 7.81 -14.80 -7.93
C GLU A 74 8.90 -15.65 -7.26
N ALA A 75 9.03 -15.57 -5.93
CA ALA A 75 9.98 -16.40 -5.17
C ALA A 75 9.62 -17.89 -5.12
N CYS A 76 8.37 -18.26 -5.43
CA CYS A 76 7.91 -19.65 -5.52
C CYS A 76 8.06 -20.24 -6.93
N GLN A 77 8.47 -19.45 -7.93
CA GLN A 77 8.68 -19.96 -9.28
C GLN A 77 9.93 -20.84 -9.35
N PRO A 78 9.90 -21.94 -10.15
CA PRO A 78 11.08 -22.77 -10.35
C PRO A 78 12.20 -21.95 -10.99
N VAL A 79 13.40 -22.01 -10.41
CA VAL A 79 14.59 -21.29 -10.90
C VAL A 79 14.89 -21.74 -12.33
N VAL A 80 14.81 -20.80 -13.28
CA VAL A 80 15.28 -21.01 -14.66
C VAL A 80 16.81 -21.15 -14.62
N GLU A 81 17.34 -22.20 -15.26
CA GLU A 81 18.77 -22.53 -15.27
C GLU A 81 19.63 -21.29 -15.54
N GLY A 82 20.49 -20.92 -14.57
CA GLY A 82 21.45 -19.82 -14.69
C GLY A 82 21.25 -18.62 -13.75
N THR A 83 20.19 -18.61 -12.94
CA THR A 83 19.99 -17.57 -11.90
C THR A 83 20.29 -18.11 -10.50
N SER A 84 20.93 -17.28 -9.67
CA SER A 84 21.24 -17.62 -8.27
C SER A 84 19.97 -18.04 -7.53
N PRO A 85 19.96 -19.13 -6.74
CA PRO A 85 18.76 -19.56 -6.04
C PRO A 85 18.32 -18.46 -5.07
N MET A 86 17.14 -17.87 -5.34
CA MET A 86 16.41 -17.09 -4.35
C MET A 86 16.20 -18.00 -3.14
N SER A 87 16.41 -17.49 -1.92
CA SER A 87 16.21 -18.29 -0.71
C SER A 87 14.77 -18.83 -0.72
N PRO A 88 14.54 -20.13 -0.46
CA PRO A 88 13.20 -20.67 -0.45
C PRO A 88 12.35 -19.92 0.58
N ILE A 89 11.18 -19.45 0.15
CA ILE A 89 10.22 -18.82 1.05
C ILE A 89 9.76 -19.85 2.07
N ASN A 90 9.60 -19.44 3.34
CA ASN A 90 9.07 -20.34 4.35
C ASN A 90 7.55 -20.55 4.13
N GLN A 91 7.05 -21.73 4.53
CA GLN A 91 5.64 -22.08 4.34
C GLN A 91 4.68 -21.06 4.98
N ALA A 92 5.03 -20.53 6.16
CA ALA A 92 4.20 -19.55 6.86
C ALA A 92 4.01 -18.24 6.07
N THR A 93 5.05 -17.75 5.40
CA THR A 93 5.00 -16.57 4.54
C THR A 93 4.12 -16.83 3.33
N HIS A 94 4.22 -18.01 2.73
CA HIS A 94 3.33 -18.40 1.63
C HIS A 94 1.86 -18.42 2.08
N ASP A 95 1.56 -19.07 3.20
CA ASP A 95 0.19 -19.18 3.72
C ASP A 95 -0.40 -17.79 4.05
N GLN A 96 0.40 -16.89 4.64
CA GLN A 96 0.01 -15.50 4.88
C GLN A 96 -0.29 -14.75 3.58
N ALA A 97 0.51 -14.96 2.53
CA ALA A 97 0.30 -14.32 1.24
C ALA A 97 -0.98 -14.81 0.55
N VAL A 98 -1.33 -16.10 0.67
CA VAL A 98 -2.59 -16.65 0.15
C VAL A 98 -3.79 -16.00 0.85
N VAL A 99 -3.77 -15.91 2.19
CA VAL A 99 -4.83 -15.24 2.96
C VAL A 99 -4.95 -13.77 2.55
N LEU A 100 -3.82 -13.07 2.40
CA LEU A 100 -3.80 -11.69 1.95
C LEU A 100 -4.35 -11.53 0.53
N GLN A 101 -4.03 -12.45 -0.39
CA GLN A 101 -4.57 -12.45 -1.75
C GLN A 101 -6.10 -12.56 -1.75
N THR A 102 -6.67 -13.45 -0.94
CA THR A 102 -8.12 -13.57 -0.77
C THR A 102 -8.73 -12.29 -0.19
N ALA A 103 -8.07 -11.66 0.78
CA ALA A 103 -8.55 -10.39 1.35
C ALA A 103 -8.54 -9.26 0.29
N LEU A 104 -7.48 -9.17 -0.53
CA LEU A 104 -7.32 -8.15 -1.56
C LEU A 104 -8.36 -8.25 -2.69
N GLN A 105 -8.89 -9.45 -2.99
CA GLN A 105 -9.98 -9.61 -3.96
C GLN A 105 -11.25 -8.85 -3.58
N ASN A 106 -11.43 -8.55 -2.29
CA ASN A 106 -12.55 -7.75 -1.80
C ASN A 106 -12.24 -6.24 -1.79
N ILE A 107 -11.12 -5.80 -2.37
CA ILE A 107 -10.66 -4.40 -2.37
C ILE A 107 -10.33 -3.95 -3.81
N PRO A 108 -10.92 -2.84 -4.30
CA PRO A 108 -11.93 -2.02 -3.64
C PRO A 108 -13.29 -2.71 -3.63
N ASN A 109 -13.95 -2.79 -2.47
CA ASN A 109 -15.31 -3.29 -2.41
C ASN A 109 -16.24 -2.30 -3.13
N PRO A 110 -16.84 -2.66 -4.28
CA PRO A 110 -17.72 -1.76 -5.02
C PRO A 110 -18.99 -1.39 -4.24
N THR A 111 -19.35 -2.14 -3.19
CA THR A 111 -20.50 -1.83 -2.33
C THR A 111 -20.18 -0.84 -1.20
N SER A 112 -18.91 -0.43 -1.01
CA SER A 112 -18.52 0.46 0.09
C SER A 112 -18.73 1.96 -0.18
N GLU A 113 -19.18 2.35 -1.38
CA GLU A 113 -19.36 3.75 -1.79
C GLU A 113 -20.84 4.18 -1.93
N CYS A 114 -21.79 3.43 -1.37
CA CYS A 114 -23.21 3.81 -1.27
C CYS A 114 -23.54 4.43 0.09
#